data_AF-A0A2H0WPF2-F1
#
_entry.id   AF-A0A2H0WPF2-F1
#
_cell.length_a   1.000
_cell.length_b   1.000
_cell.length_c   1.000
_cell.angle_alpha   90.00
_cell.angle_beta   90.00
_cell.angle_gamma   90.00
#
_symmetry.space_group_name_H-M   'P 1'
#
loop_
_entity.id
_entity.type
_entity.pdbx_description
1 polymer ?
#
loop_
_entity_poly.entity_id
_entity_poly.type
_entity_poly.pdbx_seq_one_letter_code
_entity_poly.pdbx_strand_id
1 'polypeptide(L)'
;MDDNPEHLVAKLDPIWLEKGTDIRLCREVINCPQMRAGEGVYNDALLNTVFVAYNRLPLVYGSLIALIEYDEIFKRSGNDFFSNPENQRVVLRALGLIVESSIKLPYGDEEIKNYSDHQPFLNGYSKKLRGLDQSIERGNKPPINFVNTLLMFFQQEVNKLKGVENFSVNVEKARMAIANDLPELAKLDDGRILGEIKNRLLSAKPDAKT
;
A
#
# COMPACT_ATOMS: atom_id res chain seq x y z
N MET A 1 -14.82 33.88 -13.56
CA MET A 1 -15.15 32.64 -12.83
C MET A 1 -16.08 31.90 -13.75
N ASP A 2 -15.66 30.73 -14.22
CA ASP A 2 -16.35 29.98 -15.26
C ASP A 2 -17.07 28.82 -14.57
N ASP A 3 -18.32 29.08 -14.17
CA ASP A 3 -19.17 28.17 -13.43
C ASP A 3 -20.02 27.33 -14.40
N ASN A 4 -19.37 26.60 -15.32
CA ASN A 4 -20.06 25.59 -16.12
C ASN A 4 -20.07 24.24 -15.36
N PRO A 5 -21.25 23.70 -14.99
CA PRO A 5 -21.36 22.39 -14.34
C PRO A 5 -20.71 21.25 -15.14
N GLU A 6 -20.64 21.37 -16.47
CA GLU A 6 -19.98 20.40 -17.34
C GLU A 6 -18.45 20.36 -17.14
N HIS A 7 -17.84 21.48 -16.72
CA HIS A 7 -16.41 21.53 -16.35
C HIS A 7 -16.10 20.88 -14.99
N LEU A 8 -17.10 20.77 -14.12
CA LEU A 8 -17.00 20.04 -12.84
C LEU A 8 -17.09 18.52 -13.06
N VAL A 9 -17.96 18.08 -13.96
CA VAL A 9 -18.06 16.66 -14.38
C VAL A 9 -16.80 16.22 -15.15
N ALA A 10 -16.17 17.12 -15.91
CA ALA A 10 -14.88 16.90 -16.58
C ALA A 10 -13.65 16.83 -15.64
N LYS A 11 -13.81 16.96 -14.32
CA LYS A 11 -12.73 16.84 -13.32
C LYS A 11 -12.93 15.70 -12.31
N LEU A 12 -13.90 14.83 -12.54
CA LEU A 12 -13.97 13.57 -11.80
C LEU A 12 -12.99 12.59 -12.44
N ASP A 13 -11.94 12.23 -11.70
CA ASP A 13 -10.94 11.25 -12.12
C ASP A 13 -11.65 9.91 -12.46
N PRO A 14 -11.64 9.48 -13.75
CA PRO A 14 -12.47 8.37 -14.23
C PRO A 14 -12.26 7.07 -13.45
N ILE A 15 -11.07 6.85 -12.89
CA ILE A 15 -10.80 5.65 -12.10
C ILE A 15 -11.64 5.60 -10.82
N TRP A 16 -11.97 6.74 -10.20
CA TRP A 16 -12.85 6.75 -9.02
C TRP A 16 -14.29 6.40 -9.38
N LEU A 17 -14.74 6.81 -10.57
CA LEU A 17 -16.08 6.51 -11.07
C LEU A 17 -16.20 5.04 -11.44
N GLU A 18 -15.22 4.49 -12.17
CA GLU A 18 -15.28 3.13 -12.69
C GLU A 18 -14.85 2.08 -11.66
N LYS A 19 -13.92 2.41 -10.76
CA LYS A 19 -13.24 1.48 -9.85
C LYS A 19 -13.39 1.82 -8.38
N GLY A 20 -14.34 2.69 -8.02
CA GLY A 20 -14.54 3.09 -6.62
C GLY A 20 -14.75 1.91 -5.68
N THR A 21 -15.53 0.90 -6.10
CA THR A 21 -15.72 -0.35 -5.33
C THR A 21 -14.42 -1.13 -5.19
N ASP A 22 -13.67 -1.30 -6.28
CA ASP A 22 -12.41 -2.04 -6.29
C ASP A 22 -11.36 -1.37 -5.42
N ILE A 23 -11.30 -0.04 -5.44
CA ILE A 23 -10.41 0.75 -4.59
C ILE A 23 -10.76 0.56 -3.12
N ARG A 24 -12.06 0.56 -2.77
CA ARG A 24 -12.52 0.34 -1.40
C ARG A 24 -12.17 -1.06 -0.90
N LEU A 25 -12.49 -2.09 -1.69
CA LEU A 25 -12.19 -3.49 -1.34
C LEU A 25 -10.69 -3.73 -1.27
N CYS A 26 -9.92 -3.19 -2.21
CA CYS A 26 -8.47 -3.22 -2.18
C CYS A 26 -7.92 -2.60 -0.89
N ARG A 27 -8.43 -1.42 -0.48
CA ARG A 27 -8.06 -0.77 0.79
C ARG A 27 -8.33 -1.67 2.00
N GLU A 28 -9.47 -2.35 2.02
CA GLU A 28 -9.85 -3.23 3.13
C GLU A 28 -8.91 -4.43 3.27
N VAL A 29 -8.41 -4.99 2.16
CA VAL A 29 -7.59 -6.20 2.19
C VAL A 29 -6.09 -5.92 2.31
N ILE A 30 -5.63 -4.73 1.91
CA ILE A 30 -4.22 -4.32 2.05
C ILE A 30 -3.96 -3.52 3.33
N ASN A 31 -4.94 -3.32 4.21
CA ASN A 31 -4.78 -2.49 5.40
C ASN A 31 -3.75 -3.05 6.40
N CYS A 32 -3.60 -4.36 6.49
CA CYS A 32 -2.64 -5.06 7.35
C CYS A 32 -2.12 -6.36 6.71
N PRO A 33 -0.98 -6.88 7.18
CA PRO A 33 -0.50 -8.20 6.78
C PRO A 33 -1.54 -9.30 7.04
N GLN A 34 -1.61 -10.27 6.14
CA GLN A 34 -2.56 -11.38 6.12
C GLN A 34 -1.91 -12.70 6.56
N MET A 35 -0.57 -12.77 6.61
CA MET A 35 0.19 -13.96 6.99
C MET A 35 1.00 -13.71 8.27
N ARG A 36 1.27 -14.78 9.03
CA ARG A 36 2.12 -14.70 10.23
C ARG A 36 3.52 -14.18 9.93
N ALA A 37 4.10 -14.54 8.79
CA ALA A 37 5.40 -14.02 8.39
C ALA A 37 5.38 -12.50 8.18
N GLY A 38 4.35 -11.96 7.52
CA GLY A 38 4.22 -10.51 7.36
C GLY A 38 3.88 -9.80 8.67
N GLU A 39 3.05 -10.39 9.53
CA GLU A 39 2.84 -9.89 10.91
C GLU A 39 4.16 -9.85 11.69
N GLY A 40 4.99 -10.88 11.59
CA GLY A 40 6.32 -10.92 12.21
C GLY A 40 7.22 -9.78 11.71
N VAL A 41 7.30 -9.59 10.39
CA VAL A 41 8.05 -8.47 9.78
C VAL A 41 7.54 -7.12 10.26
N TYR A 42 6.22 -6.95 10.32
CA TYR A 42 5.58 -5.73 10.79
C TYR A 42 5.92 -5.46 12.26
N ASN A 43 5.73 -6.45 13.14
CA ASN A 43 5.96 -6.33 14.57
C ASN A 43 7.43 -6.05 14.91
N ASP A 44 8.38 -6.71 14.23
CA ASP A 44 9.81 -6.45 14.40
C ASP A 44 10.16 -4.98 14.12
N ALA A 45 9.48 -4.36 13.15
CA ALA A 45 9.71 -2.98 12.79
C ALA A 45 9.12 -1.98 13.81
N LEU A 46 8.09 -2.35 14.57
CA LEU A 46 7.43 -1.45 15.54
C LEU A 46 8.35 -0.99 16.67
N LEU A 47 9.41 -1.74 16.96
CA LEU A 47 10.44 -1.37 17.93
C LEU A 47 11.39 -0.28 17.40
N ASN A 48 11.29 0.08 16.12
CA ASN A 48 12.08 1.17 15.55
C ASN A 48 11.69 2.50 16.20
N THR A 49 12.68 3.25 16.67
CA THR A 49 12.47 4.54 17.36
C THR A 49 11.72 5.57 16.51
N VAL A 50 11.84 5.52 15.17
CA VAL A 50 11.08 6.37 14.26
C VAL A 50 9.60 6.01 14.29
N PHE A 51 9.26 4.71 14.33
CA PHE A 51 7.87 4.26 14.44
C PHE A 51 7.28 4.48 15.83
N VAL A 52 8.09 4.41 16.88
CA VAL A 52 7.66 4.83 18.22
C VAL A 52 7.35 6.33 18.23
N ALA A 53 8.24 7.17 17.70
CA ALA A 53 8.06 8.62 17.70
C ALA A 53 6.95 9.09 16.75
N TYR A 54 6.87 8.53 15.56
CA TYR A 54 5.86 8.81 14.53
C TYR A 54 4.89 7.63 14.43
N ASN A 55 4.16 7.40 15.53
CA ASN A 55 3.29 6.23 15.77
C ASN A 55 2.11 6.06 14.79
N ARG A 56 1.89 7.01 13.86
CA ARG A 56 0.94 6.87 12.76
C ARG A 56 1.53 6.19 11.52
N LEU A 57 2.85 6.23 11.33
CA LEU A 57 3.54 5.59 10.19
C LEU A 57 3.45 4.06 10.16
N PRO A 58 3.45 3.34 11.30
CA PRO A 58 3.25 1.90 11.32
C PRO A 58 2.05 1.42 10.51
N LEU A 59 0.91 2.11 10.57
CA LEU A 59 -0.28 1.69 9.83
C LEU A 59 -0.04 1.67 8.31
N VAL A 60 0.66 2.69 7.79
CA VAL A 60 1.04 2.74 6.38
C VAL A 60 2.07 1.65 6.06
N TYR A 61 3.03 1.41 6.95
CA TYR A 61 4.02 0.36 6.78
C TYR A 61 3.40 -1.04 6.76
N GLY A 62 2.43 -1.33 7.63
CA GLY A 62 1.69 -2.59 7.65
C GLY A 62 1.02 -2.87 6.31
N SER A 63 0.45 -1.84 5.67
CA SER A 63 -0.13 -1.99 4.34
C SER A 63 0.89 -2.26 3.24
N LEU A 64 2.09 -1.69 3.35
CA LEU A 64 3.19 -2.01 2.43
C LEU A 64 3.67 -3.45 2.60
N ILE A 65 3.67 -3.98 3.83
CA ILE A 65 3.98 -5.40 4.08
C ILE A 65 2.89 -6.31 3.50
N ALA A 66 1.61 -5.97 3.66
CA ALA A 66 0.52 -6.69 3.01
C ALA A 66 0.71 -6.76 1.48
N LEU A 67 1.11 -5.64 0.86
CA LEU A 67 1.41 -5.62 -0.58
C LEU A 67 2.61 -6.51 -0.96
N ILE A 68 3.61 -6.65 -0.09
CA ILE A 68 4.71 -7.62 -0.31
C ILE A 68 4.16 -9.05 -0.29
N GLU A 69 3.32 -9.40 0.69
CA GLU A 69 2.70 -10.73 0.77
C GLU A 69 1.94 -11.05 -0.50
N TYR A 70 1.06 -10.13 -0.93
CA TYR A 70 0.33 -10.30 -2.17
C TYR A 70 1.28 -10.51 -3.36
N ASP A 71 2.32 -9.69 -3.49
CA ASP A 71 3.27 -9.78 -4.61
C ASP A 71 3.99 -11.14 -4.64
N GLU A 72 4.39 -11.67 -3.49
CA GLU A 72 5.01 -13.00 -3.40
C GLU A 72 4.01 -14.14 -3.64
N ILE A 73 2.77 -14.03 -3.16
CA ILE A 73 1.70 -15.01 -3.43
C ILE A 73 1.38 -15.07 -4.93
N PHE A 74 1.24 -13.91 -5.60
CA PHE A 74 0.94 -13.85 -7.02
C PHE A 74 2.07 -14.43 -7.87
N LYS A 75 3.34 -14.09 -7.58
CA LYS A 75 4.52 -14.66 -8.25
C LYS A 75 4.57 -16.18 -8.14
N ARG A 76 4.31 -16.73 -6.94
CA ARG A 76 4.27 -18.18 -6.74
C ARG A 76 3.24 -18.86 -7.63
N SER A 77 2.10 -18.21 -7.86
CA SER A 77 1.03 -18.72 -8.72
C SER A 77 1.25 -18.45 -10.21
N GLY A 78 2.39 -17.88 -10.61
CA GLY A 78 2.67 -17.52 -12.01
C GLY A 78 1.77 -16.39 -12.53
N ASN A 79 1.26 -15.53 -11.65
CA ASN A 79 0.34 -14.45 -12.00
C ASN A 79 1.02 -13.09 -11.84
N ASP A 80 0.90 -12.24 -12.86
CA ASP A 80 1.53 -10.93 -12.92
C ASP A 80 0.59 -9.78 -12.50
N PHE A 81 -0.18 -9.97 -11.42
CA PHE A 81 -1.17 -9.00 -10.94
C PHE A 81 -0.61 -7.57 -10.85
N PHE A 82 0.57 -7.41 -10.24
CA PHE A 82 1.23 -6.12 -10.07
C PHE A 82 1.99 -5.63 -11.30
N SER A 83 1.97 -6.36 -12.43
CA SER A 83 2.45 -5.86 -13.73
C SER A 83 1.34 -5.21 -14.54
N ASN A 84 0.07 -5.48 -14.21
CA ASN A 84 -1.08 -4.86 -14.87
C ASN A 84 -1.25 -3.40 -14.42
N PRO A 85 -1.22 -2.41 -15.33
CA PRO A 85 -1.34 -0.99 -15.00
C PRO A 85 -2.63 -0.64 -14.24
N GLU A 86 -3.77 -1.20 -14.62
CA GLU A 86 -5.06 -0.93 -13.98
C GLU A 86 -5.04 -1.38 -12.51
N ASN A 87 -4.54 -2.60 -12.25
CA ASN A 87 -4.39 -3.11 -10.89
C ASN A 87 -3.43 -2.23 -10.06
N GLN A 88 -2.30 -1.82 -10.63
CA GLN A 88 -1.36 -0.90 -9.97
C GLN A 88 -2.03 0.42 -9.57
N ARG A 89 -2.81 1.00 -10.47
CA ARG A 89 -3.53 2.27 -10.21
C ARG A 89 -4.58 2.10 -9.12
N VAL A 90 -5.36 1.01 -9.11
CA VAL A 90 -6.31 0.70 -8.02
C VAL A 90 -5.58 0.61 -6.67
N VAL A 91 -4.44 -0.09 -6.62
CA VAL A 91 -3.62 -0.19 -5.40
C VAL A 91 -3.07 1.17 -4.97
N LEU A 92 -2.63 2.02 -5.90
CA LEU A 92 -2.18 3.39 -5.58
C LEU A 92 -3.28 4.23 -4.95
N ARG A 93 -4.52 4.14 -5.46
CA ARG A 93 -5.68 4.84 -4.90
C ARG A 93 -6.03 4.31 -3.51
N ALA A 94 -6.06 2.99 -3.35
CA ALA A 94 -6.32 2.34 -2.07
C ALA A 94 -5.28 2.72 -1.00
N LEU A 95 -3.99 2.65 -1.34
CA LEU A 95 -2.90 3.05 -0.45
C LEU A 95 -2.95 4.56 -0.14
N GLY A 96 -3.30 5.39 -1.11
CA GLY A 96 -3.51 6.82 -0.90
C GLY A 96 -4.57 7.08 0.18
N LEU A 97 -5.71 6.40 0.11
CA LEU A 97 -6.75 6.49 1.16
C LEU A 97 -6.26 6.01 2.52
N ILE A 98 -5.48 4.94 2.58
CA ILE A 98 -4.87 4.45 3.83
C ILE A 98 -3.99 5.54 4.42
N VAL A 99 -3.04 6.07 3.64
CA VAL A 99 -2.13 7.14 4.08
C VAL A 99 -2.91 8.34 4.61
N GLU A 100 -3.94 8.78 3.89
CA GLU A 100 -4.78 9.88 4.36
C GLU A 100 -5.50 9.55 5.66
N SER A 101 -6.12 8.37 5.78
CA SER A 101 -6.84 7.98 6.99
C SER A 101 -5.92 7.76 8.19
N SER A 102 -4.73 7.19 7.98
CA SER A 102 -3.77 6.91 9.05
C SER A 102 -3.09 8.17 9.56
N ILE A 103 -2.89 9.18 8.70
CA ILE A 103 -2.18 10.41 9.09
C ILE A 103 -3.13 11.55 9.44
N LYS A 104 -4.26 11.75 8.77
CA LYS A 104 -5.13 12.92 8.99
C LYS A 104 -6.11 12.73 10.15
N LEU A 105 -6.51 11.50 10.46
CA LEU A 105 -7.46 11.25 11.54
C LEU A 105 -6.73 11.30 12.89
N PRO A 106 -7.37 11.89 13.93
CA PRO A 106 -6.78 11.92 15.26
C PRO A 106 -6.67 10.49 15.82
N TYR A 107 -5.48 10.11 16.27
CA TYR A 107 -5.28 9.01 17.21
C TYR A 107 -5.16 9.60 18.62
N GLY A 108 -5.48 8.80 19.64
CA GLY A 108 -5.75 9.25 21.01
C GLY A 108 -4.58 9.88 21.76
N ASP A 109 -4.71 9.95 23.08
CA ASP A 109 -3.80 10.69 24.00
C ASP A 109 -2.35 10.17 24.03
N GLU A 110 -2.04 9.06 23.35
CA GLU A 110 -0.72 8.42 23.30
C GLU A 110 0.20 8.98 22.19
N GLU A 111 -0.20 10.05 21.49
CA GLU A 111 0.59 10.65 20.42
C GLU A 111 1.79 11.45 20.92
N ILE A 112 3.00 11.00 20.56
CA ILE A 112 4.25 11.75 20.80
C ILE A 112 4.40 12.93 19.83
N LYS A 113 3.85 12.81 18.61
CA LYS A 113 3.96 13.79 17.53
C LYS A 113 2.58 14.24 17.07
N ASN A 114 2.43 15.54 16.87
CA ASN A 114 1.19 16.11 16.40
C ASN A 114 0.97 15.80 14.91
N TYR A 115 -0.25 15.98 14.42
CA TYR A 115 -0.55 15.94 12.98
C TYR A 115 0.40 16.79 12.13
N SER A 116 0.71 18.01 12.59
CA SER A 116 1.62 18.94 11.89
C SER A 116 3.01 18.34 11.64
N ASP A 117 3.50 17.50 12.56
CA ASP A 117 4.81 16.86 12.45
C ASP A 117 4.85 15.81 11.34
N HIS A 118 3.68 15.23 10.99
CA HIS A 118 3.54 14.22 9.94
C HIS A 118 3.26 14.84 8.55
N GLN A 119 2.98 16.15 8.47
CA GLN A 119 2.65 16.82 7.20
C GLN A 119 3.73 16.68 6.12
N PRO A 120 5.05 16.79 6.44
CA PRO A 120 6.08 16.58 5.42
C PRO A 120 5.98 15.22 4.75
N PHE A 121 5.79 14.16 5.54
CA PHE A 121 5.59 12.80 5.04
C PHE A 121 4.29 12.69 4.23
N LEU A 122 3.16 13.14 4.77
CA LEU A 122 1.86 13.05 4.09
C LEU A 122 1.89 13.74 2.73
N ASN A 123 2.38 14.98 2.68
CA ASN A 123 2.43 15.76 1.45
C ASN A 123 3.38 15.15 0.42
N GLY A 124 4.55 14.71 0.87
CA GLY A 124 5.57 14.13 0.02
C GLY A 124 5.19 12.76 -0.54
N TYR A 125 4.69 11.88 0.32
CA TYR A 125 4.32 10.52 -0.08
C TYR A 125 3.09 10.54 -0.99
N SER A 126 2.04 11.31 -0.65
CA SER A 126 0.87 11.48 -1.52
C SER A 126 1.22 12.12 -2.86
N LYS A 127 2.21 13.03 -2.92
CA LYS A 127 2.70 13.57 -4.20
C LYS A 127 3.39 12.49 -5.04
N LYS A 128 4.23 11.65 -4.43
CA LYS A 128 4.90 10.53 -5.11
C LYS A 128 3.91 9.49 -5.63
N LEU A 129 2.90 9.11 -4.83
CA LEU A 129 1.86 8.18 -5.26
C LEU A 129 1.08 8.72 -6.47
N ARG A 130 0.67 10.00 -6.44
CA ARG A 130 0.00 10.65 -7.59
C ARG A 130 0.90 10.73 -8.82
N GLY A 131 2.18 11.05 -8.64
CA GLY A 131 3.13 11.11 -9.75
C GLY A 131 3.33 9.73 -10.39
N LEU A 132 3.39 8.67 -9.59
CA LEU A 132 3.49 7.29 -10.10
C LEU A 132 2.22 6.85 -10.82
N ASP A 133 1.04 7.17 -10.29
CA ASP A 133 -0.24 6.88 -10.94
C ASP A 133 -0.34 7.53 -12.33
N GLN A 134 -0.01 8.82 -12.43
CA GLN A 134 0.05 9.55 -13.70
C GLN A 134 1.09 8.97 -14.66
N SER A 135 2.21 8.47 -14.14
CA SER A 135 3.25 7.84 -14.93
C SER A 135 2.76 6.52 -15.55
N ILE A 136 2.09 5.69 -14.75
CA ILE A 136 1.51 4.40 -15.15
C ILE A 136 0.36 4.59 -16.15
N GLU A 137 -0.49 5.59 -15.93
CA GLU A 137 -1.56 5.97 -16.87
C GLU A 137 -1.00 6.31 -18.26
N ARG A 138 0.19 6.91 -18.32
CA ARG A 138 0.90 7.23 -19.57
C ARG A 138 1.68 6.05 -20.16
N GLY A 139 1.53 4.85 -19.60
CA GLY A 139 2.19 3.63 -20.05
C GLY A 139 3.63 3.45 -19.56
N ASN A 140 4.11 4.29 -18.64
CA ASN A 140 5.44 4.12 -18.07
C ASN A 140 5.44 3.04 -17.00
N LYS A 141 6.52 2.26 -16.95
CA LYS A 141 6.73 1.28 -15.89
C LYS A 141 7.28 1.95 -14.63
N PRO A 142 7.00 1.40 -13.44
CA PRO A 142 7.72 1.77 -12.22
C PRO A 142 9.24 1.61 -12.40
N PRO A 143 10.07 2.41 -11.69
CA PRO A 143 11.52 2.38 -11.85
C PRO A 143 12.18 1.05 -11.45
N ILE A 144 11.50 0.27 -10.61
CA ILE A 144 11.87 -1.11 -10.23
C ILE A 144 10.61 -1.98 -10.32
N ASN A 145 10.36 -2.89 -9.38
CA ASN A 145 9.04 -3.48 -9.20
C ASN A 145 8.09 -2.46 -8.53
N PHE A 146 6.80 -2.51 -8.88
CA PHE A 146 5.75 -1.65 -8.34
C PHE A 146 5.78 -1.56 -6.80
N VAL A 147 5.71 -2.68 -6.08
CA VAL A 147 5.66 -2.68 -4.60
C VAL A 147 6.96 -2.14 -3.98
N ASN A 148 8.13 -2.48 -4.55
CA ASN A 148 9.40 -1.94 -4.06
C ASN A 148 9.50 -0.42 -4.28
N THR A 149 8.90 0.09 -5.35
CA THR A 149 8.82 1.53 -5.61
C THR A 149 8.05 2.25 -4.50
N LEU A 150 6.93 1.67 -4.04
CA LEU A 150 6.12 2.22 -2.96
C LEU A 150 6.89 2.27 -1.63
N LEU A 151 7.66 1.22 -1.32
CA LEU A 151 8.53 1.15 -0.14
C LEU A 151 9.69 2.14 -0.20
N MET A 152 10.34 2.26 -1.36
CA MET A 152 11.40 3.25 -1.57
C MET A 152 10.87 4.67 -1.36
N PHE A 153 9.70 4.98 -1.92
CA PHE A 153 9.04 6.27 -1.70
C PHE A 153 8.70 6.50 -0.23
N PHE A 154 8.22 5.47 0.48
CA PHE A 154 7.91 5.57 1.90
C PHE A 154 9.15 5.94 2.71
N GLN A 155 10.25 5.19 2.54
CA GLN A 155 11.53 5.46 3.21
C GLN A 155 12.05 6.87 2.94
N GLN A 156 12.02 7.30 1.67
CA GLN A 156 12.49 8.63 1.26
C GLN A 156 11.71 9.75 1.95
N GLU A 157 10.40 9.60 2.13
CA GLU A 157 9.57 10.63 2.75
C GLU A 157 9.61 10.56 4.29
N VAL A 158 9.80 9.38 4.89
CA VAL A 158 10.05 9.25 6.33
C VAL A 158 11.36 9.94 6.72
N ASN A 159 12.40 9.86 5.89
CA ASN A 159 13.67 10.56 6.09
C ASN A 159 13.59 12.10 5.99
N LYS A 160 12.44 12.65 5.60
CA LYS A 160 12.22 14.11 5.62
C LYS A 160 11.56 14.60 6.90
N LEU A 161 11.16 13.68 7.78
CA LEU A 161 10.59 14.03 9.07
C LEU A 161 11.68 14.60 9.99
N LYS A 162 11.29 15.55 10.83
CA LYS A 162 12.23 16.24 11.71
C LYS A 162 12.88 15.25 12.68
N GLY A 163 14.21 15.23 12.71
CA GLY A 163 14.99 14.36 13.59
C GLY A 163 15.04 12.89 13.15
N VAL A 164 14.61 12.58 11.92
CA VAL A 164 14.77 11.25 11.32
C VAL A 164 15.95 11.30 10.35
N GLU A 165 16.97 10.46 10.60
CA GLU A 165 18.13 10.33 9.72
C GLU A 165 18.36 8.86 9.40
N ASN A 166 18.66 8.56 8.12
CA ASN A 166 19.00 7.22 7.63
C ASN A 166 17.97 6.13 7.96
N PHE A 167 16.69 6.50 8.08
CA PHE A 167 15.62 5.53 8.22
C PHE A 167 15.59 4.62 7.01
N SER A 168 15.64 3.31 7.25
CA SER A 168 15.52 2.31 6.21
C SER A 168 14.75 1.10 6.75
N VAL A 169 14.07 0.42 5.84
CA VAL A 169 13.44 -0.87 6.08
C VAL A 169 14.11 -1.88 5.17
N ASN A 170 14.47 -3.05 5.72
CA ASN A 170 15.12 -4.09 4.92
C ASN A 170 14.07 -4.84 4.09
N VAL A 171 13.75 -4.28 2.93
CA VAL A 171 12.72 -4.81 2.00
C VAL A 171 13.07 -6.22 1.53
N GLU A 172 14.36 -6.48 1.27
CA GLU A 172 14.82 -7.80 0.84
C GLU A 172 14.61 -8.85 1.94
N LYS A 173 15.00 -8.55 3.19
CA LYS A 173 14.75 -9.42 4.33
C LYS A 173 13.25 -9.68 4.54
N ALA A 174 12.42 -8.65 4.42
CA ALA A 174 10.96 -8.78 4.53
C ALA A 174 10.39 -9.72 3.46
N ARG A 175 10.79 -9.51 2.20
CA ARG A 175 10.40 -10.38 1.08
C ARG A 175 10.86 -11.80 1.27
N MET A 176 12.12 -12.01 1.67
CA MET A 176 12.66 -13.34 1.93
C MET A 176 11.90 -14.07 3.03
N ALA A 177 11.61 -13.40 4.15
CA ALA A 177 10.84 -13.98 5.25
C ALA A 177 9.46 -14.46 4.79
N ILE A 178 8.74 -13.60 4.05
CA ILE A 178 7.42 -13.91 3.48
C ILE A 178 7.52 -15.05 2.45
N ALA A 179 8.46 -14.97 1.51
CA ALA A 179 8.62 -15.96 0.46
C ALA A 179 9.00 -17.35 1.01
N ASN A 180 9.80 -17.40 2.08
CA ASN A 180 10.20 -18.63 2.75
C ASN A 180 9.05 -19.31 3.51
N ASP A 181 8.04 -18.55 3.94
CA ASP A 181 6.86 -19.07 4.65
C ASP A 181 5.81 -19.65 3.67
N LEU A 182 5.76 -19.16 2.43
CA LEU A 182 4.79 -19.61 1.43
C LEU A 182 4.78 -21.13 1.18
N PRO A 183 5.93 -21.86 1.08
CA PRO A 183 5.94 -23.31 0.91
C PRO A 183 5.32 -24.06 2.08
N GLU A 184 5.47 -23.57 3.30
CA GLU A 184 4.89 -24.19 4.49
C GLU A 184 3.38 -23.95 4.53
N LEU A 185 2.94 -22.71 4.29
CA LEU A 185 1.52 -22.38 4.14
C LEU A 185 0.83 -23.16 3.01
N ALA A 186 1.51 -23.40 1.89
CA ALA A 186 0.94 -24.20 0.80
C ALA A 186 0.69 -25.67 1.18
N LYS A 187 1.42 -26.20 2.17
CA LYS A 187 1.19 -27.56 2.68
C LYS A 187 0.04 -27.62 3.68
N LEU A 188 -0.28 -26.49 4.31
CA LEU A 188 -1.42 -26.36 5.21
C LEU A 188 -2.68 -26.23 4.36
N ASP A 189 -3.52 -27.26 4.38
CA ASP A 189 -4.81 -27.32 3.65
C ASP A 189 -4.67 -27.27 2.12
N ASP A 190 -3.69 -27.98 1.56
CA ASP A 190 -3.46 -28.11 0.12
C ASP A 190 -3.41 -26.76 -0.64
N GLY A 191 -2.98 -25.69 0.05
CA GLY A 191 -2.85 -24.35 -0.50
C GLY A 191 -4.15 -23.55 -0.61
N ARG A 192 -5.27 -24.04 -0.06
CA ARG A 192 -6.54 -23.30 -0.03
C ARG A 192 -6.40 -21.94 0.64
N ILE A 193 -5.68 -21.85 1.76
CA ILE A 193 -5.45 -20.58 2.48
C ILE A 193 -4.74 -19.53 1.62
N LEU A 194 -3.74 -19.92 0.83
CA LEU A 194 -3.06 -19.01 -0.10
C LEU A 194 -3.99 -18.59 -1.24
N GLY A 195 -4.84 -19.51 -1.70
CA GLY A 195 -5.91 -19.22 -2.65
C GLY A 195 -6.90 -18.19 -2.11
N GLU A 196 -7.37 -18.35 -0.87
CA GLU A 196 -8.27 -17.41 -0.21
C GLU A 196 -7.64 -16.03 -0.06
N ILE A 197 -6.41 -15.94 0.46
CA ILE A 197 -5.71 -14.66 0.60
C ILE A 197 -5.60 -13.98 -0.76
N LYS A 198 -5.07 -14.68 -1.78
CA LYS A 198 -4.97 -14.17 -3.15
C LYS A 198 -6.32 -13.68 -3.68
N ASN A 199 -7.38 -14.45 -3.46
CA ASN A 199 -8.70 -14.14 -3.95
C ASN A 199 -9.28 -12.90 -3.29
N ARG A 200 -8.93 -12.56 -2.03
CA ARG A 200 -9.37 -11.28 -1.42
C ARG A 200 -8.97 -10.06 -2.28
N LEU A 201 -7.79 -10.07 -2.89
CA LEU A 201 -7.35 -8.97 -3.77
C LEU A 201 -7.91 -9.08 -5.20
N LEU A 202 -8.17 -10.31 -5.69
CA LEU A 202 -8.81 -10.51 -7.01
C LEU A 202 -10.31 -10.20 -7.00
N SER A 203 -11.02 -10.64 -5.97
CA SER A 203 -12.45 -10.41 -5.71
C SER A 203 -12.75 -8.97 -5.27
N ALA A 204 -11.71 -8.15 -5.06
CA ALA A 204 -11.87 -6.70 -5.11
C ALA A 204 -12.37 -6.23 -6.49
N LYS A 205 -12.31 -7.06 -7.53
CA LYS A 205 -13.11 -6.86 -8.74
C LYS A 205 -14.49 -7.50 -8.51
N PRO A 206 -15.59 -6.73 -8.47
CA PRO A 206 -16.89 -7.34 -8.58
C PRO A 206 -16.91 -8.04 -9.94
N ASP A 207 -17.36 -9.30 -9.96
CA ASP A 207 -17.62 -10.01 -11.20
C ASP A 207 -18.37 -9.07 -12.14
N ALA A 208 -17.84 -8.89 -13.35
CA ALA A 208 -18.63 -8.37 -14.45
C ALA A 208 -19.80 -9.35 -14.63
N LYS A 209 -20.92 -9.06 -13.97
CA LYS A 209 -22.15 -9.82 -14.16
C LYS A 209 -22.60 -9.60 -15.60
N THR A 210 -22.48 -10.69 -16.37
CA THR A 210 -23.35 -11.15 -17.47
C THR A 210 -23.84 -10.12 -18.47
#